data_AF-E9IYC2-F1
#
_entry.id   AF-E9IYC2-F1
#
_cell.length_a   1.000
_cell.length_b   1.000
_cell.length_c   1.000
_cell.angle_alpha   90.00
_cell.angle_beta   90.00
_cell.angle_gamma   90.00
#
_symmetry.space_group_name_H-M   'P 1'
#
loop_
_entity.id
_entity.type
_entity.pdbx_description
1 polymer ?
#
loop_
_entity_poly.entity_id
_entity_poly.type
_entity_poly.pdbx_seq_one_letter_code
_entity_poly.pdbx_strand_id
1 'polypeptide(L)'
;MWKLYLKIHKFSNAISPFCTKEWTYATDNVQKMWDHLTEKDQRIFKFNMMEFDWSNYLINQYKGIRLYLLNDNDSTLEMSRIKYKR
;
A
#
# COMPACT_ATOMS: atom_id res chain seq x y z
N MET A 1 3.59 15.25 25.64
CA MET A 1 3.27 13.82 25.48
C MET A 1 1.76 13.53 25.46
N TRP A 2 0.97 13.90 26.48
CA TRP A 2 -0.48 13.60 26.55
C TRP A 2 -1.33 14.01 25.33
N LYS A 3 -1.17 15.24 24.83
CA LYS A 3 -1.92 15.72 23.64
C LYS A 3 -1.60 14.93 22.36
N LEU A 4 -0.36 14.45 22.20
CA LEU A 4 0.04 13.62 21.07
C LEU A 4 -0.59 12.23 21.18
N TYR A 5 -0.54 11.63 22.38
CA TYR A 5 -1.20 10.35 22.66
C TYR A 5 -2.70 10.40 22.32
N LEU A 6 -3.43 11.44 22.75
CA LEU A 6 -4.85 11.58 22.43
C LEU A 6 -5.13 11.65 20.92
N LYS A 7 -4.27 12.33 20.15
CA LYS A 7 -4.40 12.38 18.68
C LYS A 7 -4.16 11.01 18.05
N ILE A 8 -3.10 10.32 18.46
CA ILE A 8 -2.76 8.98 17.96
C ILE A 8 -3.87 7.99 18.32
N HIS A 9 -4.33 8.00 19.56
CA HIS A 9 -5.38 7.10 20.03
C HIS A 9 -6.71 7.33 19.31
N LYS A 10 -7.12 8.60 19.11
CA LYS A 10 -8.31 8.92 18.33
C LYS A 10 -8.22 8.40 16.89
N PHE A 11 -7.07 8.59 16.24
CA PHE A 11 -6.86 8.11 14.88
C PHE A 11 -6.83 6.58 14.81
N SER A 12 -6.12 5.93 15.73
CA SER A 12 -6.05 4.47 15.85
C SER A 12 -7.44 3.84 16.01
N ASN A 13 -8.29 4.41 16.87
CA ASN A 13 -9.67 3.97 17.02
C ASN A 13 -10.49 4.17 15.74
N ALA A 14 -10.29 5.27 15.03
CA ALA A 14 -11.00 5.55 13.78
C ALA A 14 -10.63 4.58 12.65
N ILE A 15 -9.35 4.17 12.56
CA ILE A 15 -8.88 3.25 11.52
C ILE A 15 -9.02 1.76 11.90
N SER A 16 -9.18 1.46 13.19
CA SER A 16 -9.23 0.08 13.70
C SER A 16 -10.18 -0.84 12.91
N PRO A 17 -11.43 -0.44 12.57
CA PRO A 17 -12.32 -1.30 11.80
C PRO A 17 -11.78 -1.69 10.41
N PHE A 18 -10.93 -0.86 9.81
CA PHE A 18 -10.34 -1.11 8.49
C PHE A 18 -9.07 -1.96 8.59
N CYS A 19 -8.33 -1.85 9.69
CA CYS A 19 -7.06 -2.55 9.89
C CYS A 19 -7.23 -3.93 10.53
N THR A 20 -8.25 -4.14 11.37
CA THR A 20 -8.36 -5.34 12.22
C THR A 20 -9.52 -6.26 11.84
N LYS A 21 -10.39 -5.84 10.94
CA LYS A 21 -11.48 -6.70 10.44
C LYS A 21 -11.02 -7.35 9.15
N GLU A 22 -11.19 -8.66 9.07
CA GLU A 22 -11.14 -9.36 7.80
C GLU A 22 -12.40 -9.03 7.01
N TRP A 23 -12.20 -8.57 5.78
CA TRP A 23 -13.28 -8.28 4.85
C TRP A 23 -13.40 -9.46 3.91
N THR A 24 -14.45 -10.27 4.07
CA THR A 24 -14.78 -11.31 3.11
C THR A 24 -15.60 -10.69 1.99
N TYR A 25 -15.10 -10.75 0.76
CA TYR A 25 -15.83 -10.33 -0.43
C TYR A 25 -15.68 -11.41 -1.51
N ALA A 26 -16.77 -11.68 -2.23
CA ALA A 26 -16.74 -12.62 -3.35
C ALA A 26 -16.27 -11.91 -4.62
N THR A 27 -15.34 -12.54 -5.34
CA THR A 27 -14.82 -12.04 -6.62
C THR A 27 -15.21 -12.93 -7.80
N ASP A 28 -16.12 -13.89 -7.61
CA ASP A 28 -16.43 -14.93 -8.59
C ASP A 28 -16.83 -14.37 -9.96
N ASN A 29 -17.66 -13.32 -9.99
CA ASN A 29 -18.09 -12.70 -11.24
C ASN A 29 -16.95 -11.94 -11.94
N VAL A 30 -16.04 -11.35 -11.16
CA VAL A 30 -14.86 -10.67 -11.68
C VAL A 30 -13.90 -11.68 -12.29
N GLN A 31 -13.68 -12.81 -11.62
CA GLN A 31 -12.84 -13.89 -12.13
C GLN A 31 -13.45 -14.50 -13.40
N LYS A 32 -14.74 -14.82 -13.38
CA LYS A 32 -15.45 -15.31 -14.57
C LYS A 32 -15.32 -14.32 -15.74
N MET A 33 -15.56 -13.03 -15.51
CA MET A 33 -15.40 -12.01 -16.54
C MET A 33 -13.98 -12.02 -17.12
N TRP A 34 -12.95 -12.09 -16.26
CA TRP A 34 -11.55 -12.16 -16.69
C TRP A 34 -11.27 -13.38 -17.57
N ASP A 35 -11.79 -14.55 -17.18
CA ASP A 35 -11.59 -15.81 -17.90
C ASP A 35 -12.29 -15.84 -19.28
N HIS A 36 -13.32 -15.00 -19.49
CA HIS A 36 -14.01 -14.86 -20.77
C HIS A 36 -13.33 -13.86 -21.73
N LEU A 37 -12.36 -13.06 -21.25
CA LEU A 37 -11.65 -12.12 -22.11
C LEU A 37 -10.68 -12.86 -23.05
N THR A 38 -10.49 -12.31 -24.24
CA THR A 38 -9.43 -12.78 -25.14
C THR A 38 -8.06 -12.43 -24.57
N GLU A 39 -7.02 -13.17 -24.94
CA GLU A 39 -5.64 -12.82 -24.53
C GLU A 39 -5.26 -11.39 -24.92
N LYS A 40 -5.77 -10.91 -26.06
CA LYS A 40 -5.52 -9.53 -26.51
C LYS A 40 -6.11 -8.53 -25.54
N ASP A 41 -7.35 -8.73 -25.11
CA ASP A 41 -8.04 -7.80 -24.22
C ASP A 41 -7.47 -7.87 -22.80
N GLN A 42 -7.08 -9.05 -22.33
CA GLN A 42 -6.36 -9.21 -21.05
C GLN A 42 -5.04 -8.44 -21.03
N ARG A 43 -4.29 -8.40 -22.14
CA ARG A 43 -3.04 -7.62 -22.22
C ARG A 43 -3.25 -6.11 -22.21
N ILE A 44 -4.35 -5.64 -22.81
CA ILE A 44 -4.72 -4.22 -22.83
C ILE A 44 -5.23 -3.79 -21.45
N PHE A 45 -6.03 -4.64 -20.81
CA PHE A 45 -6.63 -4.38 -19.52
C PHE A 45 -5.93 -5.15 -18.40
N LYS A 46 -4.87 -4.57 -17.82
CA LYS A 46 -4.11 -5.17 -16.72
C LYS A 46 -4.88 -5.16 -15.40
N PHE A 47 -5.86 -6.04 -15.31
CA PHE A 47 -6.75 -6.13 -14.16
C PHE A 47 -6.42 -7.31 -13.24
N ASN A 48 -5.63 -8.27 -13.73
CA ASN A 48 -5.13 -9.37 -12.91
C ASN A 48 -4.04 -8.87 -11.94
N MET A 49 -4.37 -8.84 -10.65
CA MET A 49 -3.45 -8.44 -9.58
C MET A 49 -2.45 -9.52 -9.19
N MET A 50 -2.59 -10.75 -9.69
CA MET A 50 -1.62 -11.84 -9.45
C MET A 50 -0.28 -11.58 -10.13
N GLU A 51 -0.31 -10.94 -11.30
CA GLU A 51 0.89 -10.57 -12.06
C GLU A 51 1.45 -9.19 -11.68
N PHE A 52 0.79 -8.51 -10.75
CA PHE A 52 1.20 -7.17 -10.32
C PHE A 52 2.42 -7.26 -9.41
N ASP A 53 3.47 -6.51 -9.73
CA ASP A 53 4.67 -6.41 -8.89
C ASP A 53 4.39 -5.51 -7.66
N TRP A 54 3.78 -6.12 -6.65
CA TRP A 54 3.49 -5.48 -5.37
C TRP A 54 4.74 -4.95 -4.67
N SER A 55 5.88 -5.62 -4.83
CA SER A 55 7.13 -5.21 -4.18
C SER A 55 7.61 -3.88 -4.75
N ASN A 56 7.70 -3.77 -6.07
CA ASN A 56 8.10 -2.54 -6.73
C ASN A 56 7.10 -1.42 -6.48
N TYR A 57 5.79 -1.70 -6.51
CA TYR A 57 4.75 -0.72 -6.19
C TYR A 57 4.93 -0.15 -4.78
N LEU A 58 5.04 -1.00 -3.76
CA LEU A 58 5.19 -0.56 -2.37
C LEU A 58 6.50 0.20 -2.17
N ILE A 59 7.61 -0.25 -2.76
CA ILE A 59 8.89 0.46 -2.70
C ILE A 59 8.75 1.88 -3.27
N ASN A 60 8.14 2.02 -4.44
CA ASN A 60 7.96 3.32 -5.08
C ASN A 60 6.96 4.20 -4.31
N GLN A 61 5.92 3.61 -3.75
CA GLN A 61 4.98 4.30 -2.87
C GLN A 61 5.70 4.88 -1.64
N TYR A 62 6.52 4.09 -0.94
CA TYR A 62 7.27 4.57 0.23
C TYR A 62 8.29 5.65 -0.14
N LYS A 63 8.97 5.54 -1.28
CA LYS A 63 9.84 6.60 -1.80
C LYS A 63 9.05 7.89 -2.05
N GLY A 64 7.88 7.79 -2.68
CA GLY A 64 6.99 8.94 -2.90
C GLY A 64 6.51 9.59 -1.60
N ILE A 65 6.12 8.79 -0.60
CA ILE A 65 5.73 9.30 0.72
C ILE A 65 6.89 10.08 1.36
N ARG A 66 8.11 9.51 1.34
CA ARG A 66 9.30 10.18 1.88
C ARG A 66 9.53 11.53 1.19
N LEU A 67 9.60 11.52 -0.14
CA LEU A 67 9.94 12.72 -0.90
C LEU A 67 8.87 13.82 -0.80
N TYR A 68 7.59 13.47 -0.96
CA TYR A 68 6.52 14.45 -1.14
C TYR A 68 5.71 14.75 0.11
N LEU A 69 5.47 13.75 0.97
CA LEU A 69 4.68 13.95 2.19
C LEU A 69 5.56 14.36 3.38
N LEU A 70 6.75 13.76 3.47
CA LEU A 70 7.67 13.98 4.58
C LEU A 70 8.79 14.99 4.24
N ASN A 71 8.90 15.43 2.98
CA ASN A 71 9.99 16.27 2.48
C ASN A 71 11.38 15.72 2.81
N ASP A 72 11.52 14.39 2.80
CA ASP A 72 12.73 13.66 3.13
C ASP A 72 13.43 13.17 1.85
N ASN A 73 14.53 13.86 1.49
CA ASN A 73 15.29 13.59 0.28
C ASN A 73 16.11 12.28 0.39
N ASP A 74 16.52 11.70 -0.73
CA ASP A 74 17.32 10.49 -0.77
C ASP A 74 18.73 10.65 -0.20
N SER A 75 19.23 11.88 -0.07
CA SER A 75 20.51 12.15 0.62
C SER A 75 20.51 11.74 2.10
N THR A 76 19.33 11.65 2.73
CA THR A 76 19.20 11.25 4.15
C THR A 76 19.09 9.73 4.34
N LEU A 77 18.94 8.96 3.25
CA LEU A 77 18.72 7.51 3.30
C LEU A 77 19.86 6.79 4.00
N GLU A 78 21.10 7.17 3.68
CA GLU A 78 22.27 6.49 4.22
C GLU A 78 22.35 6.66 5.74
N MET A 79 22.16 7.90 6.22
CA MET A 79 22.09 8.21 7.65
C MET A 79 20.94 7.46 8.34
N SER A 80 19.78 7.39 7.71
CA SER A 80 18.61 6.67 8.24
C SER A 80 18.88 5.16 8.36
N ARG A 81 19.56 4.55 7.39
CA ARG A 81 19.94 3.14 7.41
C ARG A 81 20.95 2.83 8.50
N ILE A 82 21.95 3.69 8.70
CA ILE A 82 22.93 3.55 9.79
C ILE A 82 22.22 3.60 11.14
N LYS A 83 21.28 4.56 11.32
CA LYS A 83 20.52 4.71 12.56
C LYS A 83 19.61 3.51 12.86
N TYR A 84 18.98 2.92 11.84
CA TYR A 84 18.08 1.76 12.01
C TYR A 84 18.82 0.48 12.42
N LYS A 85 20.08 0.31 11.97
CA LYS A 85 20.92 -0.85 12.32
C LYS A 85 21.44 -0.82 13.76
N ARG A 86 21.30 0.30 14.46
CA ARG A 86 21.83 0.54 15.80
C ARG A 86 20.73 0.41 16.84
#